data_AF-A0A7X7GUF3-F1
#
_entry.id   AF-A0A7X7GUF3-F1
#
_cell.length_a   1.000
_cell.length_b   1.000
_cell.length_c   1.000
_cell.angle_alpha   90.00
_cell.angle_beta   90.00
_cell.angle_gamma   90.00
#
_symmetry.space_group_name_H-M   'P 1'
#
loop_
_entity.id
_entity.type
_entity.pdbx_description
1 polymer ?
#
loop_
_entity_poly.entity_id
_entity_poly.type
_entity_poly.pdbx_seq_one_letter_code
_entity_poly.pdbx_strand_id
1 'polypeptide(L)'
;MRHRVRFPRSPRLAAALVGGALLTAPVLAWAWGQSALINVKVHDHTFDRVSIESAECTVHAKLHFAAPASGYDSGARERNYHRFKARIRLTNDQAIVSPIFGNPRPGRRMYTFSYDTSAEGCWAKEEHKLKGVDIEACRGRRCEPEPFK
;
A
#
# COMPACT_ATOMS: atom_id res chain seq x y z
N MET A 1 37.62 74.03 40.85
CA MET A 1 37.66 72.56 40.99
C MET A 1 37.22 71.94 39.68
N ARG A 2 38.15 71.34 38.92
CA ARG A 2 37.91 70.74 37.60
C ARG A 2 37.95 69.22 37.74
N HIS A 3 36.89 68.54 37.32
CA HIS A 3 36.69 67.11 37.47
C HIS A 3 37.64 66.28 36.60
N ARG A 4 38.07 65.16 37.17
CA ARG A 4 39.10 64.24 36.67
C ARG A 4 38.63 63.44 35.45
N VAL A 5 39.60 63.25 34.56
CA VAL A 5 39.66 62.31 33.44
C VAL A 5 39.96 60.90 33.97
N ARG A 6 39.33 59.86 33.39
CA ARG A 6 39.99 58.68 32.74
C ARG A 6 39.02 57.51 32.57
N PHE A 7 38.85 57.12 31.32
CA PHE A 7 38.33 55.82 30.88
C PHE A 7 39.30 54.68 31.26
N PRO A 8 38.77 53.48 31.47
CA PRO A 8 39.42 52.30 30.91
C PRO A 8 38.46 51.48 30.04
N ARG A 9 38.98 51.15 28.85
CA ARG A 9 38.48 50.12 27.94
C ARG A 9 38.65 48.74 28.57
N SER A 10 37.68 47.86 28.38
CA SER A 10 37.93 46.42 28.26
C SER A 10 36.79 45.78 27.45
N PRO A 11 37.08 45.20 26.27
CA PRO A 11 36.13 44.44 25.49
C PRO A 11 36.21 42.97 25.89
N ARG A 12 35.07 42.34 26.19
CA ARG A 12 34.98 40.87 26.23
C ARG A 12 33.69 40.39 25.58
N LEU A 13 33.82 40.15 24.28
CA LEU A 13 33.34 38.97 23.56
C LEU A 13 31.93 38.48 23.94
N ALA A 14 30.94 39.03 23.23
CA ALA A 14 29.66 38.37 23.05
C ALA A 14 29.86 37.17 22.11
N ALA A 15 30.09 35.97 22.68
CA ALA A 15 30.01 34.73 21.92
C ALA A 15 28.53 34.34 21.80
N ALA A 16 27.85 34.89 20.80
CA ALA A 16 26.55 34.39 20.37
C ALA A 16 26.76 33.03 19.70
N LEU A 17 26.59 31.96 20.46
CA LEU A 17 26.36 30.62 19.92
C LEU A 17 25.02 30.62 19.21
N VAL A 18 24.98 31.06 17.96
CA VAL A 18 23.90 30.72 17.02
C VAL A 18 24.13 29.27 16.64
N GLY A 19 23.74 28.36 17.54
CA GLY A 19 23.59 26.96 17.21
C GLY A 19 22.54 26.87 16.11
N GLY A 20 22.98 26.62 14.89
CA GLY A 20 22.09 26.34 13.78
C GLY A 20 21.27 25.11 14.12
N ALA A 21 20.03 25.33 14.55
CA ALA A 21 19.01 24.30 14.51
C ALA A 21 18.82 23.96 13.03
N LEU A 22 19.49 22.91 12.56
CA LEU A 22 19.08 22.22 11.35
C LEU A 22 17.65 21.77 11.62
N LEU A 23 16.69 22.56 11.13
CA LEU A 23 15.31 22.15 10.94
C LEU A 23 15.36 20.97 9.98
N THR A 24 15.46 19.76 10.53
CA THR A 24 15.06 18.56 9.81
C THR A 24 13.57 18.72 9.59
N ALA A 25 13.20 19.40 8.50
CA ALA A 25 11.83 19.40 8.03
C ALA A 25 11.43 17.93 7.95
N PRO A 26 10.37 17.49 8.64
CA PRO A 26 9.86 16.16 8.42
C PRO A 26 9.53 16.13 6.93
N VAL A 27 10.24 15.27 6.18
CA VAL A 27 9.79 14.90 4.84
C VAL A 27 8.44 14.26 5.11
N LEU A 28 7.37 15.02 4.91
CA LEU A 28 6.02 14.52 4.96
C LEU A 28 5.98 13.45 3.89
N ALA A 29 6.13 12.18 4.28
CA ALA A 29 5.89 11.08 3.38
C ALA A 29 4.44 11.21 2.95
N TRP A 30 4.22 11.55 1.67
CA TRP A 30 2.90 11.64 1.09
C TRP A 30 2.34 10.22 1.02
N ALA A 31 1.66 9.82 2.08
CA ALA A 31 0.94 8.57 2.17
C ALA A 31 -0.55 8.88 1.98
N TRP A 32 -1.17 8.21 1.02
CA TRP A 32 -2.62 8.21 0.87
C TRP A 32 -3.16 6.80 1.05
N GLY A 33 -4.42 6.69 1.42
CA GLY A 33 -5.05 5.40 1.60
C GLY A 33 -6.55 5.47 1.47
N GLN A 34 -7.15 4.37 1.05
CA GLN A 34 -8.58 4.24 0.95
C GLN A 34 -9.01 2.79 1.17
N SER A 35 -10.26 2.62 1.57
CA SER A 35 -10.92 1.32 1.64
C SER A 35 -12.28 1.41 0.98
N ALA A 36 -12.66 0.37 0.25
CA ALA A 36 -13.95 0.31 -0.42
C ALA A 36 -14.56 -1.08 -0.27
N LEU A 37 -15.88 -1.11 -0.15
CA LEU A 37 -16.63 -2.35 -0.33
C LEU A 37 -16.67 -2.70 -1.82
N ILE A 38 -16.43 -3.96 -2.09
CA ILE A 38 -16.55 -4.56 -3.42
C ILE A 38 -17.47 -5.77 -3.30
N ASN A 39 -17.97 -6.28 -4.43
CA ASN A 39 -18.77 -7.49 -4.44
C ASN A 39 -18.41 -8.33 -5.67
N VAL A 40 -17.19 -8.87 -5.66
CA VAL A 40 -16.69 -9.71 -6.74
C VAL A 40 -16.83 -11.16 -6.33
N LYS A 41 -17.58 -11.95 -7.11
CA LYS A 41 -17.77 -13.39 -6.86
C LYS A 41 -17.07 -14.22 -7.94
N VAL A 42 -16.24 -15.17 -7.53
CA VAL A 42 -15.50 -16.07 -8.44
C VAL A 42 -15.28 -17.45 -7.80
N HIS A 43 -15.62 -18.54 -8.49
CA HIS A 43 -15.62 -19.92 -7.95
C HIS A 43 -16.19 -20.02 -6.53
N ASP A 44 -17.36 -19.40 -6.33
CA ASP A 44 -18.07 -19.26 -5.04
C ASP A 44 -17.37 -18.45 -3.94
N HIS A 45 -16.17 -17.93 -4.17
CA HIS A 45 -15.53 -16.98 -3.27
C HIS A 45 -16.10 -15.59 -3.47
N THR A 46 -16.35 -14.87 -2.39
CA THR A 46 -16.80 -13.47 -2.44
C THR A 46 -15.71 -12.57 -1.88
N PHE A 47 -15.18 -11.68 -2.71
CA PHE A 47 -14.31 -10.59 -2.29
C PHE A 47 -15.19 -9.40 -1.92
N ASP A 48 -15.09 -8.96 -0.66
CA ASP A 48 -16.04 -8.04 -0.03
C ASP A 48 -15.45 -6.66 0.30
N ARG A 49 -14.12 -6.57 0.40
CA ARG A 49 -13.43 -5.31 0.68
C ARG A 49 -12.03 -5.31 0.08
N VAL A 50 -11.64 -4.16 -0.43
CA VAL A 50 -10.25 -3.84 -0.77
C VAL A 50 -9.81 -2.62 0.04
N SER A 51 -8.59 -2.65 0.54
CA SER A 51 -7.92 -1.50 1.12
C SER A 51 -6.58 -1.30 0.44
N ILE A 52 -6.28 -0.07 0.08
CA ILE A 52 -5.00 0.31 -0.50
C ILE A 52 -4.40 1.47 0.28
N GLU A 53 -3.10 1.43 0.50
CA GLU A 53 -2.30 2.44 1.19
C GLU A 53 -1.04 2.64 0.34
N SER A 54 -0.65 3.87 0.05
CA SER A 54 0.62 4.19 -0.59
C SER A 54 1.62 4.71 0.42
N ALA A 55 2.88 4.41 0.17
CA ALA A 55 4.02 5.01 0.83
C ALA A 55 5.17 5.09 -0.16
N GLU A 56 5.70 6.29 -0.39
CA GLU A 56 6.73 6.54 -1.39
C GLU A 56 6.32 6.03 -2.79
N CYS A 57 7.11 5.14 -3.41
CA CYS A 57 6.79 4.53 -4.69
C CYS A 57 6.04 3.19 -4.55
N THR A 58 5.59 2.80 -3.36
CA THR A 58 4.95 1.50 -3.13
C THR A 58 3.46 1.65 -2.83
N VAL A 59 2.64 0.82 -3.47
CA VAL A 59 1.23 0.64 -3.10
C VAL A 59 1.07 -0.69 -2.39
N HIS A 60 0.56 -0.66 -1.16
CA HIS A 60 0.17 -1.82 -0.37
C HIS A 60 -1.32 -2.08 -0.52
N ALA A 61 -1.70 -3.29 -0.87
CA ALA A 61 -3.09 -3.70 -1.07
C ALA A 61 -3.46 -4.86 -0.15
N LYS A 62 -4.68 -4.80 0.40
CA LYS A 62 -5.31 -5.84 1.22
C LYS A 62 -6.65 -6.21 0.59
N LEU A 63 -6.83 -7.49 0.24
CA LEU A 63 -8.06 -8.06 -0.31
C LEU A 63 -8.71 -8.95 0.75
N HIS A 64 -9.91 -8.58 1.19
CA HIS A 64 -10.72 -9.38 2.10
C HIS A 64 -11.72 -10.21 1.30
N PHE A 65 -11.83 -11.49 1.67
CA PHE A 65 -12.74 -12.40 0.99
C PHE A 65 -13.27 -13.50 1.89
N ALA A 66 -14.40 -14.06 1.49
CA ALA A 66 -15.07 -15.19 2.10
C ALA A 66 -14.99 -16.39 1.17
N ALA A 67 -14.52 -17.51 1.70
CA ALA A 67 -14.43 -18.79 1.01
C ALA A 67 -15.44 -19.77 1.62
N PRO A 68 -16.57 -20.07 0.95
CA PRO A 68 -17.56 -20.97 1.52
C PRO A 68 -17.07 -22.42 1.50
N ALA A 69 -17.52 -23.24 2.46
CA ALA A 69 -17.17 -24.66 2.51
C ALA A 69 -17.59 -25.42 1.24
N SER A 70 -18.72 -25.05 0.62
CA SER A 70 -19.21 -25.64 -0.63
C SER A 70 -18.21 -25.53 -1.79
N GLY A 71 -17.37 -24.47 -1.81
CA GLY A 71 -16.33 -24.31 -2.83
C GLY A 71 -15.20 -25.36 -2.73
N TYR A 72 -15.17 -26.14 -1.65
CA TYR A 72 -14.13 -27.12 -1.31
C TYR A 72 -14.65 -28.56 -1.27
N ASP A 73 -15.89 -28.80 -1.66
CA ASP A 73 -16.53 -30.11 -1.51
C ASP A 73 -16.39 -31.00 -2.77
N SER A 74 -15.27 -30.89 -3.48
CA SER A 74 -15.00 -31.82 -4.59
C SER A 74 -14.40 -33.12 -4.04
N GLY A 75 -14.94 -34.27 -4.50
CA GLY A 75 -14.37 -35.59 -4.20
C GLY A 75 -12.91 -35.76 -4.66
N ALA A 76 -12.49 -35.00 -5.68
CA ALA A 76 -11.08 -34.90 -6.07
C ALA A 76 -10.36 -33.84 -5.21
N ARG A 77 -9.50 -34.29 -4.27
CA ARG A 77 -8.75 -33.42 -3.33
C ARG A 77 -7.96 -32.31 -4.03
N GLU A 78 -7.46 -32.57 -5.23
CA GLU A 78 -6.68 -31.59 -6.00
C GLU A 78 -7.51 -30.36 -6.39
N ARG A 79 -8.83 -30.52 -6.58
CA ARG A 79 -9.75 -29.44 -6.94
C ARG A 79 -10.21 -28.61 -5.75
N ASN A 80 -9.79 -28.96 -4.53
CA ASN A 80 -10.10 -28.24 -3.28
C ASN A 80 -9.00 -27.21 -2.93
N TYR A 81 -8.25 -26.78 -3.94
CA TYR A 81 -7.29 -25.71 -3.83
C TYR A 81 -7.63 -24.66 -4.88
N HIS A 82 -7.82 -23.42 -4.47
CA HIS A 82 -8.12 -22.32 -5.37
C HIS A 82 -6.91 -21.41 -5.50
N ARG A 83 -6.64 -20.92 -6.71
CA ARG A 83 -5.64 -19.89 -6.98
C ARG A 83 -6.32 -18.68 -7.59
N PHE A 84 -5.87 -17.50 -7.20
CA PHE A 84 -6.44 -16.22 -7.59
C PHE A 84 -5.35 -15.28 -8.09
N LYS A 85 -5.74 -14.36 -8.96
CA LYS A 85 -4.95 -13.20 -9.38
C LYS A 85 -5.88 -12.00 -9.37
N ALA A 86 -5.43 -10.89 -8.80
CA ALA A 86 -6.23 -9.67 -8.68
C ALA A 86 -5.64 -8.54 -9.50
N ARG A 87 -6.50 -7.73 -10.12
CA ARG A 87 -6.17 -6.44 -10.73
C ARG A 87 -6.99 -5.36 -10.05
N ILE A 88 -6.32 -4.40 -9.42
CA ILE A 88 -6.96 -3.25 -8.79
C ILE A 88 -6.76 -2.07 -9.75
N ARG A 89 -7.85 -1.58 -10.32
CA ARG A 89 -7.87 -0.45 -11.25
C ARG A 89 -8.03 0.85 -10.46
N LEU A 90 -7.19 1.82 -10.77
CA LEU A 90 -7.11 3.12 -10.13
C LEU A 90 -7.45 4.24 -11.14
N THR A 91 -7.49 5.48 -10.68
CA THR A 91 -7.54 6.66 -11.55
C THR A 91 -6.32 6.77 -12.46
N ASN A 92 -6.41 7.64 -13.48
CA ASN A 92 -5.33 7.87 -14.44
C ASN A 92 -4.85 6.59 -15.16
N ASP A 93 -5.77 5.63 -15.32
CA ASP A 93 -5.60 4.33 -15.96
C ASP A 93 -4.47 3.47 -15.38
N GLN A 94 -4.06 3.77 -14.15
CA GLN A 94 -3.14 2.95 -13.37
C GLN A 94 -3.83 1.68 -12.90
N ALA A 95 -3.05 0.60 -12.81
CA ALA A 95 -3.52 -0.65 -12.26
C ALA A 95 -2.37 -1.37 -11.55
N ILE A 96 -2.68 -1.99 -10.41
CA ILE A 96 -1.75 -2.91 -9.75
C ILE A 96 -2.25 -4.33 -9.88
N VAL A 97 -1.33 -5.25 -10.17
CA VAL A 97 -1.63 -6.66 -10.37
C VAL A 97 -0.96 -7.46 -9.27
N SER A 98 -1.73 -8.30 -8.58
CA SER A 98 -1.19 -9.15 -7.52
C SER A 98 -0.35 -10.29 -8.11
N PRO A 99 0.61 -10.82 -7.34
CA PRO A 99 1.08 -12.19 -7.54
C PRO A 99 -0.09 -13.18 -7.49
N ILE A 100 0.10 -14.37 -8.06
CA ILE A 100 -0.88 -15.45 -7.90
C ILE A 100 -0.85 -15.93 -6.45
N PHE A 101 -2.00 -15.99 -5.79
CA PHE A 101 -2.13 -16.45 -4.41
C PHE A 101 -3.13 -17.60 -4.28
N GLY A 102 -2.89 -18.49 -3.32
CA GLY A 102 -3.71 -19.68 -3.12
C GLY A 102 -4.58 -19.62 -1.88
N ASN A 103 -5.75 -20.26 -1.91
CA ASN A 103 -6.59 -20.48 -0.74
C ASN A 103 -6.92 -21.98 -0.59
N PRO A 104 -6.27 -22.68 0.35
CA PRO A 104 -6.43 -24.13 0.52
C PRO A 104 -7.66 -24.53 1.35
N ARG A 105 -8.36 -23.59 2.00
CA ARG A 105 -9.41 -23.90 2.98
C ARG A 105 -10.52 -22.84 3.00
N PRO A 106 -11.75 -23.21 3.39
CA PRO A 106 -12.82 -22.25 3.59
C PRO A 106 -12.54 -21.28 4.75
N GLY A 107 -13.40 -20.27 4.88
CA GLY A 107 -13.37 -19.24 5.91
C GLY A 107 -13.21 -17.82 5.38
N ARG A 108 -13.25 -16.84 6.29
CA ARG A 108 -12.88 -15.45 6.00
C ARG A 108 -11.36 -15.34 5.94
N ARG A 109 -10.85 -14.64 4.93
CA ARG A 109 -9.42 -14.53 4.62
C ARG A 109 -9.08 -13.09 4.23
N MET A 110 -7.80 -12.79 4.35
CA MET A 110 -7.20 -11.56 3.87
C MET A 110 -5.93 -11.93 3.11
N TYR A 111 -5.74 -11.36 1.93
CA TYR A 111 -4.50 -11.45 1.17
C TYR A 111 -3.89 -10.05 1.05
N THR A 112 -2.59 -9.94 1.35
CA THR A 112 -1.84 -8.69 1.30
C THR A 112 -0.73 -8.80 0.26
N PHE A 113 -0.55 -7.77 -0.56
CA PHE A 113 0.57 -7.65 -1.48
C PHE A 113 1.01 -6.19 -1.63
N SER A 114 2.21 -6.00 -2.16
CA SER A 114 2.78 -4.69 -2.45
C SER A 114 3.14 -4.61 -3.93
N TYR A 115 3.09 -3.40 -4.49
CA TYR A 115 3.46 -3.11 -5.86
C TYR A 115 4.40 -1.91 -5.90
N ASP A 116 5.60 -2.08 -6.45
CA ASP A 116 6.59 -1.01 -6.61
C ASP A 116 6.39 -0.30 -7.95
N THR A 117 6.13 0.99 -7.89
CA THR A 117 5.88 1.89 -9.03
C THR A 117 7.13 2.66 -9.45
N SER A 118 8.29 2.41 -8.82
CA SER A 118 9.54 3.14 -9.07
C SER A 118 9.96 3.09 -10.56
N ALA A 119 9.82 1.94 -11.20
CA ALA A 119 10.09 1.75 -12.63
C ALA A 119 9.09 2.46 -13.56
N GLU A 120 7.95 2.89 -13.03
CA GLU A 120 6.83 3.50 -13.77
C GLU A 120 6.72 5.02 -13.47
N GLY A 121 7.77 5.62 -12.92
CA GLY A 121 7.78 7.04 -12.57
C GLY A 121 7.19 7.36 -11.18
N CYS A 122 7.07 6.36 -10.30
CA CYS A 122 6.69 6.55 -8.89
C CYS A 122 5.29 7.20 -8.71
N TRP A 123 4.34 6.84 -9.58
CA TRP A 123 2.99 7.42 -9.58
C TRP A 123 2.23 7.16 -8.26
N ALA A 124 2.69 6.24 -7.41
CA ALA A 124 2.13 6.01 -6.08
C ALA A 124 2.22 7.23 -5.13
N LYS A 125 3.05 8.23 -5.43
CA LYS A 125 3.12 9.49 -4.65
C LYS A 125 1.92 10.40 -4.86
N GLU A 126 1.21 10.23 -5.97
CA GLU A 126 0.00 10.98 -6.27
C GLU A 126 -1.22 10.25 -5.73
N GLU A 127 -2.20 10.98 -5.21
CA GLU A 127 -3.45 10.37 -4.75
C GLU A 127 -4.23 9.77 -5.93
N HIS A 128 -4.60 8.50 -5.81
CA HIS A 128 -5.47 7.82 -6.77
C HIS A 128 -6.76 7.39 -6.13
N LYS A 129 -7.83 7.22 -6.91
CA LYS A 129 -9.09 6.62 -6.45
C LYS A 129 -9.28 5.23 -7.03
N LEU A 130 -9.84 4.34 -6.24
CA LEU A 130 -10.26 3.01 -6.69
C LEU A 130 -11.36 3.14 -7.75
N LYS A 131 -11.11 2.62 -8.95
CA LYS A 131 -12.11 2.50 -10.02
C LYS A 131 -12.78 1.13 -10.05
N GLY A 132 -12.06 0.07 -9.69
CA GLY A 132 -12.61 -1.28 -9.72
C GLY A 132 -11.60 -2.36 -9.33
N VAL A 133 -12.10 -3.57 -9.14
CA VAL A 133 -11.30 -4.76 -8.83
C VAL A 133 -11.78 -5.90 -9.71
N ASP A 134 -10.85 -6.50 -10.44
CA ASP A 134 -11.09 -7.70 -11.24
C ASP A 134 -10.34 -8.88 -10.59
N ILE A 135 -10.99 -10.05 -10.50
CA ILE A 135 -10.40 -11.26 -9.92
C ILE A 135 -10.51 -12.39 -10.93
N GLU A 136 -9.36 -12.94 -11.33
CA GLU A 136 -9.27 -14.17 -12.10
C GLU A 136 -8.90 -15.33 -11.19
N ALA A 137 -9.40 -16.52 -11.48
CA ALA A 137 -9.20 -17.66 -10.60
C ALA A 137 -9.29 -19.01 -11.31
N CYS A 138 -8.61 -19.99 -10.74
CA CYS A 138 -8.58 -21.36 -11.21
C CYS A 138 -8.57 -22.36 -10.04
N ARG A 139 -8.89 -23.63 -10.35
CA ARG A 139 -8.89 -24.73 -9.39
C ARG A 139 -7.72 -25.68 -9.63
N GLY A 140 -6.99 -26.00 -8.56
CA GLY A 140 -5.82 -26.88 -8.59
C GLY A 140 -4.56 -26.21 -8.05
N ARG A 141 -3.64 -27.00 -7.49
CA ARG A 141 -2.36 -26.49 -6.99
C ARG A 141 -1.43 -25.95 -8.08
N ARG A 142 -1.58 -26.46 -9.31
CA ARG A 142 -0.74 -26.12 -10.47
C ARG A 142 -1.49 -25.35 -11.56
N CYS A 143 -2.76 -24.99 -11.34
CA CYS A 143 -3.50 -24.22 -12.33
C CYS A 143 -3.01 -22.78 -12.37
N GLU A 144 -3.16 -22.09 -13.50
CA GLU A 144 -2.87 -20.66 -13.60
C GLU A 144 -4.16 -19.90 -13.90
N PRO A 145 -4.49 -18.83 -13.14
CA PRO A 145 -5.59 -17.94 -13.50
C PRO A 145 -5.37 -17.33 -14.88
N GLU A 146 -6.45 -17.11 -15.63
CA GLU A 146 -6.38 -16.50 -16.95
C GLU A 146 -5.77 -15.09 -16.88
N PRO A 147 -5.12 -14.61 -17.95
CA PRO A 147 -4.74 -13.22 -18.08
C PRO A 147 -5.98 -12.31 -18.06
N PHE A 148 -5.87 -11.14 -17.46
CA PHE A 148 -6.94 -10.15 -17.54
C PHE A 148 -7.12 -9.65 -18.97
N LYS A 149 -8.39 -9.56 -19.39
CA LYS A 149 -8.78 -8.89 -20.63
C LYS A 149 -8.80 -7.36 -20.46
#